data_AF-A0A2M7MJA6-F1
#
_entry.id   AF-A0A2M7MJA6-F1
#
_cell.length_a   1.000
_cell.length_b   1.000
_cell.length_c   1.000
_cell.angle_alpha   90.00
_cell.angle_beta   90.00
_cell.angle_gamma   90.00
#
_symmetry.space_group_name_H-M   'P 1'
#
loop_
_entity.id
_entity.type
_entity.pdbx_description
1 polymer ?
#
loop_
_entity_poly.entity_id
_entity_poly.type
_entity_poly.pdbx_seq_one_letter_code
_entity_poly.pdbx_strand_id
1 'polypeptide(L)'
;MKKLVLFIAIFSFFFLNEKVEANSYQVGIGFNYFYSSLSPHGRWIEIDDGFVVWKPRIHNRHWQPYAQGTWIWTNDGWYWDSFEPFGYVVYHYGRWHYDDYYGWIWVPDYQWAPAWVEWRYDDDYIGWAPLSPYAVFNVHSGIHFSINFSFPYNHWNFVRYKYFGHQNAYNYYAAPQYKERIFGGTKTRNDYGYERERVINRGVDLRTVQERGARNLQQRELVRKDVESIGRNSVIKNGNRIEILTPRNQAQTSERNFSIERGERRSSLNVSKVEVGERRRNLDNAQPGKV
;
A
#
# COMPACT_ATOMS: atom_id res chain seq x y z
N MET A 1 -46.44 68.23 7.86
CA MET A 1 -46.84 67.35 6.74
C MET A 1 -45.64 66.50 6.34
N LYS A 2 -45.86 65.20 6.14
CA LYS A 2 -44.87 64.14 5.83
C LYS A 2 -44.13 64.38 4.50
N LYS A 3 -42.80 64.19 4.46
CA LYS A 3 -41.93 63.58 3.40
C LYS A 3 -40.55 63.32 4.04
N LEU A 4 -40.20 62.13 4.55
CA LEU A 4 -39.69 60.90 3.93
C LEU A 4 -38.59 61.10 2.87
N VAL A 5 -37.52 60.29 2.99
CA VAL A 5 -36.49 59.87 1.99
C VAL A 5 -35.22 60.76 2.00
N LEU A 6 -33.96 60.29 2.13
CA LEU A 6 -33.31 58.97 2.08
C LEU A 6 -31.98 59.02 2.85
N PHE A 7 -31.67 57.99 3.64
CA PHE A 7 -30.34 57.73 4.19
C PHE A 7 -29.50 57.06 3.08
N ILE A 8 -28.38 57.67 2.67
CA ILE A 8 -27.35 56.96 1.91
C ILE A 8 -26.14 56.81 2.84
N ALA A 9 -26.15 55.73 3.61
CA ALA A 9 -24.94 55.21 4.24
C ALA A 9 -24.12 54.56 3.12
N ILE A 10 -22.97 55.14 2.81
CA ILE A 10 -21.99 54.58 1.88
C ILE A 10 -21.41 53.34 2.58
N PHE A 11 -21.96 52.16 2.27
CA PHE A 11 -21.37 50.88 2.61
C PHE A 11 -20.17 50.67 1.70
N SER A 12 -19.02 51.24 2.08
CA SER A 12 -17.73 50.84 1.54
C SER A 12 -17.44 49.43 2.03
N PHE A 13 -17.88 48.42 1.27
CA PHE A 13 -17.46 47.04 1.46
C PHE A 13 -15.96 46.98 1.10
N PHE A 14 -15.11 47.25 2.09
CA PHE A 14 -13.72 46.82 2.06
C PHE A 14 -13.73 45.30 2.13
N PHE A 15 -13.78 44.64 0.97
CA PHE A 15 -13.33 43.27 0.85
C PHE A 15 -11.80 43.30 1.04
N LEU A 16 -11.37 43.14 2.30
CA LEU A 16 -10.07 42.57 2.58
C LEU A 16 -10.09 41.16 1.97
N ASN A 17 -9.60 41.05 0.74
CA ASN A 17 -9.12 39.78 0.21
C ASN A 17 -7.88 39.41 1.04
N GLU A 18 -8.10 38.91 2.25
CA GLU A 18 -7.16 37.93 2.76
C GLU A 18 -7.20 36.79 1.76
N LYS A 19 -6.14 36.69 0.94
CA LYS A 19 -5.83 35.42 0.30
C LYS A 19 -5.71 34.43 1.46
N VAL A 20 -6.74 33.62 1.63
CA VAL A 20 -6.63 32.39 2.40
C VAL A 20 -5.57 31.58 1.67
N GLU A 21 -4.32 31.67 2.13
CA GLU A 21 -3.32 30.67 1.84
C GLU A 21 -3.88 29.38 2.45
N ALA A 22 -4.52 28.59 1.59
CA ALA A 22 -4.79 27.20 1.87
C ALA A 22 -3.42 26.53 2.03
N ASN A 23 -2.93 26.49 3.27
CA ASN A 23 -1.84 25.62 3.66
C ASN A 23 -2.31 24.18 3.43
N SER A 24 -2.03 23.66 2.23
CA SER A 24 -2.25 22.27 1.87
C SER A 24 -1.20 21.43 2.60
N TYR A 25 -1.63 20.83 3.71
CA TYR A 25 -0.80 19.96 4.52
C TYR A 25 -0.39 18.71 3.72
N GLN A 26 0.93 18.53 3.63
CA GLN A 26 1.70 17.35 3.21
C GLN A 26 1.40 16.75 1.83
N VAL A 27 2.19 17.22 0.86
CA VAL A 27 2.23 16.72 -0.51
C VAL A 27 2.76 15.28 -0.54
N GLY A 28 1.85 14.32 -0.74
CA GLY A 28 2.18 12.93 -1.04
C GLY A 28 2.69 12.76 -2.47
N ILE A 29 3.37 11.64 -2.73
CA ILE A 29 3.72 11.17 -4.07
C ILE A 29 2.50 11.33 -4.98
N GLY A 30 2.58 11.97 -6.15
CA GLY A 30 1.44 12.04 -7.08
C GLY A 30 1.24 10.70 -7.82
N PHE A 31 -0.01 10.27 -8.07
CA PHE A 31 -0.27 9.01 -8.81
C PHE A 31 0.44 8.94 -10.17
N ASN A 32 0.74 10.07 -10.82
CA ASN A 32 1.56 10.15 -12.03
C ASN A 32 2.94 9.46 -11.89
N TYR A 33 3.53 9.51 -10.70
CA TYR A 33 4.77 8.78 -10.43
C TYR A 33 4.54 7.27 -10.51
N PHE A 34 3.46 6.74 -9.93
CA PHE A 34 3.14 5.31 -10.04
C PHE A 34 2.86 4.94 -11.49
N TYR A 35 2.04 5.74 -12.19
CA TYR A 35 1.73 5.52 -13.60
C TYR A 35 2.98 5.34 -14.46
N SER A 36 3.87 6.33 -14.41
CA SER A 36 5.12 6.33 -15.18
C SER A 36 6.11 5.25 -14.74
N SER A 37 6.25 5.01 -13.43
CA SER A 37 7.21 4.04 -12.88
C SER A 37 6.82 2.58 -13.14
N LEU A 38 5.53 2.29 -13.16
CA LEU A 38 5.01 0.93 -13.34
C LEU A 38 4.71 0.56 -14.80
N SER A 39 4.62 1.55 -15.70
CA SER A 39 4.35 1.32 -17.13
C SER A 39 5.32 0.35 -17.83
N PRO A 40 6.64 0.34 -17.55
CA PRO A 40 7.55 -0.64 -18.17
C PRO A 40 7.30 -2.10 -17.72
N HIS A 41 6.59 -2.29 -16.61
CA HIS A 41 6.47 -3.57 -15.91
C HIS A 41 5.06 -4.18 -15.98
N GLY A 42 4.10 -3.49 -16.57
CA GLY A 42 2.70 -3.90 -16.61
C GLY A 42 1.85 -2.95 -17.44
N ARG A 43 0.54 -3.03 -17.27
CA ARG A 43 -0.42 -2.17 -17.96
C ARG A 43 -1.40 -1.56 -16.98
N TRP A 44 -1.83 -0.34 -17.27
CA TRP A 44 -2.87 0.36 -16.52
C TRP A 44 -4.21 0.12 -17.19
N ILE A 45 -5.21 -0.27 -16.40
CA ILE A 45 -6.53 -0.67 -16.89
C ILE A 45 -7.59 0.12 -16.10
N GLU A 46 -8.47 0.81 -16.80
CA GLU A 46 -9.69 1.38 -16.23
C GLU A 46 -10.76 0.29 -16.17
N ILE A 47 -11.12 -0.16 -14.96
CA ILE A 47 -12.03 -1.29 -14.73
C ILE A 47 -13.45 -0.88 -14.34
N ASP A 48 -13.63 0.39 -13.97
CA ASP A 48 -14.89 1.06 -13.67
C ASP A 48 -14.69 2.56 -13.94
N ASP A 49 -15.77 3.35 -13.99
CA ASP A 49 -15.73 4.78 -14.35
C ASP A 49 -14.68 5.57 -13.53
N GLY A 50 -13.56 5.93 -14.17
CA GLY A 50 -12.42 6.60 -13.55
C GLY A 50 -11.62 5.76 -12.55
N PHE A 51 -11.92 4.48 -12.37
CA PHE A 51 -11.22 3.59 -11.44
C PHE A 51 -10.14 2.79 -12.17
N VAL A 52 -8.90 3.22 -11.99
CA VAL A 52 -7.74 2.69 -12.70
C VAL A 52 -6.89 1.79 -11.80
N VAL A 53 -6.57 0.60 -12.30
CA VAL A 53 -5.74 -0.40 -11.62
C VAL A 53 -4.52 -0.76 -12.46
N TRP A 54 -3.49 -1.28 -11.81
CA TRP A 54 -2.31 -1.78 -12.51
C TRP A 54 -2.29 -3.30 -12.54
N LYS A 55 -2.02 -3.89 -13.70
CA LYS A 55 -1.79 -5.31 -13.88
C LYS A 55 -0.32 -5.57 -14.25
N PRO A 56 0.43 -6.36 -13.47
CA PRO A 56 1.80 -6.68 -13.80
C PRO A 56 1.89 -7.58 -15.05
N ARG A 57 2.96 -7.40 -15.84
CA ARG A 57 3.29 -8.29 -16.96
C ARG A 57 4.24 -9.38 -16.48
N ILE A 58 3.67 -10.47 -15.96
CA ILE A 58 4.41 -11.62 -15.44
C ILE A 58 4.21 -12.84 -16.33
N HIS A 59 5.31 -13.53 -16.67
CA HIS A 59 5.28 -14.75 -17.50
C HIS A 59 5.01 -16.03 -16.70
N ASN A 60 5.31 -16.03 -15.39
CA ASN A 60 5.06 -17.16 -14.51
C ASN A 60 3.59 -17.20 -14.07
N ARG A 61 2.87 -18.27 -14.45
CA ARG A 61 1.46 -18.48 -14.10
C ARG A 61 1.21 -18.72 -12.61
N HIS A 62 2.22 -19.12 -11.86
CA HIS A 62 2.16 -19.33 -10.41
C HIS A 62 2.64 -18.12 -9.61
N TRP A 63 2.92 -17.01 -10.27
CA TRP A 63 3.30 -15.79 -9.59
C TRP A 63 2.15 -15.25 -8.74
N GLN A 64 2.49 -14.76 -7.55
CA GLN A 64 1.59 -14.03 -6.69
C GLN A 64 2.34 -12.94 -5.91
N PRO A 65 1.65 -11.88 -5.46
CA PRO A 65 2.22 -10.85 -4.60
C PRO A 65 2.94 -11.42 -3.37
N TYR A 66 4.00 -10.75 -2.96
CA TYR A 66 4.78 -11.12 -1.76
C TYR A 66 5.37 -12.55 -1.81
N ALA A 67 5.63 -13.10 -2.99
CA ALA A 67 6.23 -14.43 -3.13
C ALA A 67 7.71 -14.43 -3.50
N GLN A 68 8.23 -13.35 -4.08
CA GLN A 68 9.62 -13.24 -4.55
C GLN A 68 10.35 -12.12 -3.81
N GLY A 69 10.86 -12.44 -2.64
CA GLY A 69 11.53 -11.48 -1.76
C GLY A 69 11.90 -12.09 -0.41
N THR A 70 12.28 -11.24 0.53
CA THR A 70 12.53 -11.63 1.91
C THR A 70 11.92 -10.67 2.91
N TRP A 71 11.58 -11.19 4.09
CA TRP A 71 11.13 -10.39 5.22
C TRP A 71 12.33 -9.89 6.03
N ILE A 72 12.36 -8.59 6.28
CA ILE A 72 13.40 -7.96 7.11
C ILE A 72 12.71 -7.28 8.29
N TRP A 73 13.19 -7.57 9.51
CA TRP A 73 12.74 -6.83 10.69
C TRP A 73 13.40 -5.46 10.74
N THR A 74 12.60 -4.41 10.88
CA THR A 74 13.06 -3.02 10.92
C THR A 74 12.48 -2.25 12.10
N ASN A 75 12.94 -1.01 12.31
CA ASN A 75 12.32 -0.05 13.22
C ASN A 75 10.86 0.32 12.86
N ASP A 76 10.38 -0.01 11.66
CA ASP A 76 8.98 0.13 11.28
C ASP A 76 8.23 -1.23 11.26
N GLY A 77 8.87 -2.31 11.73
CA GLY A 77 8.31 -3.68 11.73
C GLY A 77 8.78 -4.51 10.54
N TRP A 78 7.96 -5.47 10.08
CA TRP A 78 8.27 -6.36 8.97
C TRP A 78 8.22 -5.62 7.63
N TYR A 79 9.41 -5.31 7.10
CA TYR A 79 9.59 -4.77 5.76
C TYR A 79 9.69 -5.90 4.74
N TRP A 80 8.91 -5.80 3.67
CA TRP A 80 9.04 -6.71 2.53
C TRP A 80 10.09 -6.20 1.55
N ASP A 81 11.16 -6.97 1.40
CA ASP A 81 12.24 -6.70 0.48
C ASP A 81 12.09 -7.54 -0.80
N SER A 82 11.40 -6.96 -1.79
CA SER A 82 11.08 -7.63 -3.05
C SER A 82 12.29 -7.74 -3.98
N PHE A 83 12.34 -8.83 -4.76
CA PHE A 83 13.29 -9.02 -5.87
C PHE A 83 12.73 -8.50 -7.20
N GLU A 84 11.49 -8.04 -7.22
CA GLU A 84 10.81 -7.56 -8.41
C GLU A 84 11.09 -6.07 -8.64
N PRO A 85 11.37 -5.64 -9.87
CA PRO A 85 11.80 -4.28 -10.16
C PRO A 85 10.73 -3.21 -9.87
N PHE A 86 9.47 -3.61 -9.72
CA PHE A 86 8.34 -2.76 -9.38
C PHE A 86 7.97 -2.81 -7.88
N GLY A 87 8.61 -3.70 -7.11
CA GLY A 87 8.21 -4.03 -5.74
C GLY A 87 8.25 -2.84 -4.77
N TYR A 88 9.19 -1.93 -4.98
CA TYR A 88 9.36 -0.72 -4.16
C TYR A 88 8.13 0.23 -4.18
N VAL A 89 7.26 0.12 -5.19
CA VAL A 89 5.97 0.81 -5.22
C VAL A 89 4.88 -0.12 -4.70
N VAL A 90 4.66 -1.23 -5.40
CA VAL A 90 3.39 -1.98 -5.27
C VAL A 90 3.23 -2.72 -3.95
N TYR A 91 4.33 -3.02 -3.24
CA TYR A 91 4.29 -3.66 -1.93
C TYR A 91 4.21 -2.67 -0.77
N HIS A 92 4.32 -1.38 -1.06
CA HIS A 92 4.37 -0.34 -0.03
C HIS A 92 3.29 0.74 -0.19
N TYR A 93 2.73 0.95 -1.40
CA TYR A 93 1.82 2.05 -1.75
C TYR A 93 0.50 1.58 -2.40
N GLY A 94 -0.15 0.55 -1.84
CA GLY A 94 -1.41 0.07 -2.44
C GLY A 94 -1.90 -1.25 -1.87
N ARG A 95 -2.87 -1.85 -2.57
CA ARG A 95 -3.53 -3.10 -2.21
C ARG A 95 -3.67 -4.01 -3.42
N TRP A 96 -3.69 -5.32 -3.20
CA TRP A 96 -3.83 -6.31 -4.28
C TRP A 96 -5.19 -6.96 -4.25
N HIS A 97 -5.79 -7.17 -5.42
CA HIS A 97 -6.99 -7.99 -5.59
C HIS A 97 -6.69 -9.09 -6.61
N TYR A 98 -7.24 -10.28 -6.39
CA TYR A 98 -7.22 -11.33 -7.41
C TYR A 98 -8.53 -11.26 -8.18
N ASP A 99 -8.47 -10.78 -9.41
CA ASP A 99 -9.61 -10.69 -10.29
C ASP A 99 -9.78 -11.95 -11.14
N ASP A 100 -11.03 -12.41 -11.28
CA ASP A 100 -11.34 -13.65 -12.01
C ASP A 100 -10.96 -13.62 -13.50
N TYR A 101 -10.92 -12.43 -14.13
CA TYR A 101 -10.54 -12.26 -15.52
C TYR A 101 -9.10 -11.73 -15.68
N TYR A 102 -8.75 -10.69 -14.91
CA TYR A 102 -7.47 -10.02 -15.05
C TYR A 102 -6.34 -10.71 -14.27
N GLY A 103 -6.64 -11.60 -13.33
CA GLY A 103 -5.69 -12.14 -12.36
C GLY A 103 -5.34 -11.11 -11.29
N TRP A 104 -4.12 -11.16 -10.77
CA TRP A 104 -3.65 -10.17 -9.79
C TRP A 104 -3.63 -8.75 -10.38
N ILE A 105 -4.41 -7.87 -9.77
CA ILE A 105 -4.44 -6.43 -10.06
C ILE A 105 -4.12 -5.65 -8.79
N TRP A 106 -3.56 -4.47 -8.97
CA TRP A 106 -3.11 -3.61 -7.89
C TRP A 106 -3.87 -2.28 -7.92
N VAL A 107 -4.41 -1.92 -6.76
CA VAL A 107 -5.09 -0.65 -6.52
C VAL A 107 -4.10 0.30 -5.83
N PRO A 108 -3.77 1.44 -6.45
CA PRO A 108 -2.86 2.42 -5.88
C PRO A 108 -3.37 3.05 -4.57
N ASP A 109 -2.47 3.32 -3.62
CA ASP A 109 -2.74 4.08 -2.40
C ASP A 109 -1.55 4.98 -2.02
N TYR A 110 -1.80 6.09 -1.33
CA TYR A 110 -0.74 7.04 -0.97
C TYR A 110 0.00 6.70 0.30
N GLN A 111 -0.64 5.93 1.18
CA GLN A 111 -0.07 5.62 2.46
C GLN A 111 1.02 4.56 2.32
N TRP A 112 2.25 4.95 2.65
CA TRP A 112 3.36 4.01 2.73
C TRP A 112 3.25 3.12 3.97
N ALA A 113 3.56 1.84 3.82
CA ALA A 113 3.88 0.94 4.94
C ALA A 113 5.03 -0.02 4.58
N PRO A 114 5.68 -0.66 5.58
CA PRO A 114 6.74 -1.63 5.33
C PRO A 114 6.26 -2.84 4.53
N ALA A 115 4.98 -3.19 4.69
CA ALA A 115 4.22 -4.07 3.82
C ALA A 115 2.72 -3.96 4.15
N TRP A 116 1.86 -4.26 3.18
CA TRP A 116 0.42 -4.35 3.33
C TRP A 116 -0.03 -5.80 3.16
N VAL A 117 0.03 -6.56 4.25
CA VAL A 117 -0.28 -7.99 4.29
C VAL A 117 -1.16 -8.33 5.50
N GLU A 118 -1.95 -9.38 5.35
CA GLU A 118 -2.51 -10.10 6.49
C GLU A 118 -1.52 -11.15 6.96
N TRP A 119 -1.46 -11.40 8.26
CA TRP A 119 -0.60 -12.43 8.84
C TRP A 119 -1.41 -13.59 9.40
N ARG A 120 -0.86 -14.79 9.22
CA ARG A 120 -1.29 -16.01 9.88
C ARG A 120 -0.11 -16.73 10.50
N TYR A 121 -0.36 -17.43 11.60
CA TYR A 121 0.69 -18.17 12.28
C TYR A 121 0.13 -19.28 13.17
N ASP A 122 0.94 -20.32 13.39
CA ASP A 122 0.77 -21.35 14.41
C ASP A 122 2.14 -21.63 15.03
N ASP A 123 2.37 -22.80 15.64
CA ASP A 123 3.67 -23.14 16.24
C ASP A 123 4.75 -23.50 15.20
N ASP A 124 4.38 -23.92 14.00
CA ASP A 124 5.26 -24.45 12.96
C ASP A 124 5.46 -23.50 11.77
N TYR A 125 4.39 -22.80 11.39
CA TYR A 125 4.25 -22.01 10.19
C TYR A 125 3.95 -20.55 10.51
N ILE A 126 4.53 -19.70 9.69
CA ILE A 126 4.14 -18.31 9.50
C ILE A 126 3.69 -18.13 8.06
N GLY A 127 2.64 -17.35 7.86
CA GLY A 127 2.09 -17.08 6.55
C GLY A 127 1.56 -15.67 6.39
N TRP A 128 1.46 -15.26 5.14
CA TRP A 128 0.99 -13.94 4.75
C TRP A 128 0.26 -13.97 3.42
N ALA A 129 -0.72 -13.09 3.27
CA ALA A 129 -1.37 -12.77 2.01
C ALA A 129 -1.39 -11.25 1.85
N PRO A 130 -1.41 -10.69 0.63
CA PRO A 130 -1.55 -9.25 0.47
C PRO A 130 -2.87 -8.75 1.08
N LEU A 131 -2.90 -7.51 1.55
CA LEU A 131 -4.16 -6.86 1.91
C LEU A 131 -4.97 -6.52 0.65
N SER A 132 -6.27 -6.81 0.71
CA SER A 132 -7.22 -6.44 -0.35
C SER A 132 -7.52 -4.94 -0.39
N PRO A 133 -8.05 -4.40 -1.50
CA PRO A 133 -8.50 -3.01 -1.57
C PRO A 133 -9.63 -2.66 -0.60
N TYR A 134 -10.27 -3.66 0.00
CA TYR A 134 -11.27 -3.47 1.05
C TYR A 134 -10.65 -3.23 2.42
N ALA A 135 -9.34 -3.45 2.59
CA ALA A 135 -8.65 -3.32 3.86
C ALA A 135 -8.06 -1.91 4.05
N VAL A 136 -8.70 -1.14 4.90
CA VAL A 136 -8.42 0.26 5.19
C VAL A 136 -7.62 0.38 6.48
N PHE A 137 -6.58 1.21 6.45
CA PHE A 137 -5.81 1.53 7.65
C PHE A 137 -6.32 2.81 8.33
N ASN A 138 -6.63 2.68 9.61
CA ASN A 138 -6.97 3.77 10.51
C ASN A 138 -5.92 3.85 11.63
N VAL A 139 -5.44 5.05 11.93
CA VAL A 139 -4.35 5.26 12.90
C VAL A 139 -4.68 4.83 14.33
N HIS A 140 -5.97 4.79 14.70
CA HIS A 140 -6.42 4.45 16.05
C HIS A 140 -6.80 2.97 16.19
N SER A 141 -7.29 2.34 15.12
CA SER A 141 -7.89 1.00 15.16
C SER A 141 -7.16 -0.03 14.29
N GLY A 142 -6.11 0.36 13.56
CA GLY A 142 -5.36 -0.52 12.68
C GLY A 142 -6.12 -0.82 11.39
N ILE A 143 -6.11 -2.09 10.97
CA ILE A 143 -6.77 -2.54 9.74
C ILE A 143 -8.23 -2.91 10.02
N HIS A 144 -9.13 -2.33 9.24
CA HIS A 144 -10.52 -2.77 9.16
C HIS A 144 -10.90 -3.04 7.70
N PHE A 145 -11.89 -3.91 7.48
CA PHE A 145 -12.38 -4.23 6.15
C PHE A 145 -13.76 -3.60 5.91
N SER A 146 -13.94 -2.97 4.76
CA SER A 146 -15.22 -2.37 4.35
C SER A 146 -16.30 -3.42 4.02
N ILE A 147 -15.89 -4.67 3.78
CA ILE A 147 -16.76 -5.83 3.57
C ILE A 147 -16.14 -7.07 4.24
N ASN A 148 -16.95 -8.10 4.47
CA ASN A 148 -16.42 -9.40 4.88
C ASN A 148 -15.64 -10.04 3.71
N PHE A 149 -14.31 -9.92 3.75
CA PHE A 149 -13.41 -10.43 2.73
C PHE A 149 -12.28 -11.22 3.38
N SER A 150 -11.91 -12.34 2.74
CA SER A 150 -10.69 -13.06 3.03
C SER A 150 -10.17 -13.69 1.77
N PHE A 151 -8.85 -13.65 1.57
CA PHE A 151 -8.24 -14.37 0.47
C PHE A 151 -8.35 -15.89 0.64
N PRO A 152 -8.71 -16.64 -0.40
CA PRO A 152 -8.62 -18.09 -0.42
C PRO A 152 -7.22 -18.60 -0.04
N TYR A 153 -7.14 -19.77 0.60
CA TYR A 153 -5.89 -20.32 1.17
C TYR A 153 -4.74 -20.45 0.14
N ASN A 154 -5.04 -20.60 -1.15
CA ASN A 154 -4.07 -20.72 -2.22
C ASN A 154 -3.29 -19.41 -2.47
N HIS A 155 -3.87 -18.25 -2.12
CA HIS A 155 -3.24 -16.93 -2.22
C HIS A 155 -2.36 -16.58 -1.01
N TRP A 156 -2.32 -17.44 0.00
CA TRP A 156 -1.42 -17.29 1.13
C TRP A 156 -0.06 -17.91 0.82
N ASN A 157 1.02 -17.22 1.20
CA ASN A 157 2.35 -17.79 1.32
C ASN A 157 2.48 -18.36 2.73
N PHE A 158 3.03 -19.58 2.87
CA PHE A 158 3.32 -20.18 4.16
C PHE A 158 4.73 -20.75 4.14
N VAL A 159 5.47 -20.57 5.22
CA VAL A 159 6.80 -21.14 5.38
C VAL A 159 7.01 -21.56 6.84
N ARG A 160 7.83 -22.59 7.07
CA ARG A 160 8.27 -22.91 8.43
C ARG A 160 9.18 -21.80 8.96
N TYR A 161 9.09 -21.50 10.25
CA TYR A 161 9.85 -20.42 10.90
C TYR A 161 11.35 -20.45 10.61
N LYS A 162 11.98 -21.63 10.57
CA LYS A 162 13.42 -21.78 10.29
C LYS A 162 13.89 -21.26 8.92
N TYR A 163 12.97 -20.99 7.97
CA TYR A 163 13.29 -20.40 6.67
C TYR A 163 12.75 -18.97 6.54
N PHE A 164 12.02 -18.46 7.54
CA PHE A 164 11.47 -17.12 7.50
C PHE A 164 12.58 -16.07 7.55
N GLY A 165 12.53 -15.10 6.64
CA GLY A 165 13.57 -14.08 6.46
C GLY A 165 14.83 -14.55 5.72
N HIS A 166 14.89 -15.81 5.26
CA HIS A 166 15.96 -16.25 4.37
C HIS A 166 15.83 -15.58 2.99
N GLN A 167 16.94 -15.20 2.36
CA GLN A 167 16.95 -14.63 1.01
C GLN A 167 16.32 -15.56 -0.04
N ASN A 168 16.32 -16.86 0.20
CA ASN A 168 15.73 -17.87 -0.66
C ASN A 168 14.50 -18.56 -0.04
N ALA A 169 13.79 -17.89 0.88
CA ALA A 169 12.62 -18.44 1.56
C ALA A 169 11.56 -18.98 0.59
N TYR A 170 11.44 -18.39 -0.61
CA TYR A 170 10.52 -18.81 -1.68
C TYR A 170 10.72 -20.26 -2.15
N ASN A 171 11.91 -20.85 -1.97
CA ASN A 171 12.17 -22.26 -2.29
C ASN A 171 11.59 -23.23 -1.25
N TYR A 172 11.14 -22.71 -0.10
CA TYR A 172 10.67 -23.49 1.04
C TYR A 172 9.19 -23.25 1.36
N TYR A 173 8.47 -22.54 0.48
CA TYR A 173 7.04 -22.31 0.68
C TYR A 173 6.25 -23.61 0.67
N ALA A 174 5.20 -23.66 1.48
CA ALA A 174 4.31 -24.81 1.53
C ALA A 174 3.70 -25.08 0.16
N ALA A 175 3.82 -26.32 -0.30
CA ALA A 175 3.25 -26.75 -1.56
C ALA A 175 1.71 -26.64 -1.55
N PRO A 176 1.06 -26.39 -2.71
CA PRO A 176 -0.37 -26.11 -2.79
C PRO A 176 -1.27 -27.10 -2.04
N GLN A 177 -0.95 -28.40 -2.11
CA GLN A 177 -1.72 -29.47 -1.46
C GLN A 177 -1.74 -29.41 0.07
N TYR A 178 -0.83 -28.66 0.71
CA TYR A 178 -0.78 -28.51 2.16
C TYR A 178 -1.37 -27.19 2.65
N LYS A 179 -1.59 -26.21 1.76
CA LYS A 179 -1.98 -24.85 2.15
C LYS A 179 -3.32 -24.80 2.86
N GLU A 180 -4.30 -25.59 2.44
CA GLU A 180 -5.63 -25.62 3.09
C GLU A 180 -5.54 -26.05 4.56
N ARG A 181 -4.84 -27.16 4.83
CA ARG A 181 -4.63 -27.67 6.19
C ARG A 181 -3.87 -26.66 7.06
N ILE A 182 -2.81 -26.06 6.53
CA ILE A 182 -2.02 -25.05 7.26
C ILE A 182 -2.87 -23.80 7.52
N PHE A 183 -3.63 -23.34 6.53
CA PHE A 183 -4.54 -22.22 6.70
C PHE A 183 -5.57 -22.49 7.81
N GLY A 184 -6.20 -23.66 7.81
CA GLY A 184 -7.17 -24.05 8.85
C GLY A 184 -6.58 -24.19 10.26
N GLY A 185 -5.30 -24.56 10.38
CA GLY A 185 -4.61 -24.71 11.67
C GLY A 185 -3.98 -23.43 12.23
N THR A 186 -3.86 -22.38 11.42
CA THR A 186 -3.24 -21.11 11.81
C THR A 186 -4.28 -20.10 12.32
N LYS A 187 -3.82 -19.10 13.09
CA LYS A 187 -4.64 -17.97 13.55
C LYS A 187 -4.15 -16.65 12.93
N THR A 188 -5.02 -15.65 12.85
CA THR A 188 -4.69 -14.33 12.26
C THR A 188 -4.00 -13.40 13.26
N ARG A 189 -3.16 -12.47 12.77
CA ARG A 189 -2.57 -11.39 13.59
C ARG A 189 -2.19 -10.16 12.77
N ASN A 190 -3.12 -9.23 12.61
CA ASN A 190 -2.90 -8.00 11.85
C ASN A 190 -2.52 -6.83 12.79
N ASP A 191 -1.32 -6.91 13.37
CA ASP A 191 -0.78 -5.90 14.28
C ASP A 191 -0.17 -4.73 13.49
N TYR A 192 -1.02 -3.75 13.19
CA TYR A 192 -0.68 -2.49 12.54
C TYR A 192 -0.83 -1.32 13.51
N GLY A 193 0.19 -0.47 13.58
CA GLY A 193 0.20 0.74 14.41
C GLY A 193 0.63 1.98 13.63
N TYR A 194 0.60 3.12 14.31
CA TYR A 194 1.06 4.40 13.78
C TYR A 194 1.93 5.11 14.81
N GLU A 195 3.19 5.37 14.48
CA GLU A 195 4.16 6.00 15.38
C GLU A 195 5.08 6.94 14.63
N ARG A 196 5.30 8.15 15.18
CA ARG A 196 6.20 9.16 14.60
C ARG A 196 5.93 9.40 13.12
N GLU A 197 4.65 9.52 12.78
CA GLU A 197 4.14 9.71 11.41
C GLU A 197 4.35 8.51 10.47
N ARG A 198 4.67 7.33 11.00
CA ARG A 198 4.95 6.12 10.22
C ARG A 198 3.97 5.02 10.55
N VAL A 199 3.50 4.32 9.52
CA VAL A 199 2.80 3.04 9.69
C VAL A 199 3.81 1.99 10.15
N ILE A 200 3.48 1.28 11.23
CA ILE A 200 4.26 0.19 11.79
C ILE A 200 3.52 -1.13 11.50
N ASN A 201 4.17 -2.07 10.81
CA ASN A 201 3.62 -3.41 10.56
C ASN A 201 4.35 -4.43 11.45
N ARG A 202 3.84 -4.65 12.66
CA ARG A 202 4.47 -5.60 13.59
C ARG A 202 4.16 -7.05 13.25
N GLY A 203 2.97 -7.30 12.69
CA GLY A 203 2.53 -8.64 12.31
C GLY A 203 2.72 -9.66 13.44
N VAL A 204 3.40 -10.76 13.13
CA VAL A 204 3.87 -11.72 14.14
C VAL A 204 5.10 -11.17 14.84
N ASP A 205 5.04 -11.06 16.17
CA ASP A 205 6.11 -10.52 17.00
C ASP A 205 7.49 -11.17 16.74
N LEU A 206 8.55 -10.35 16.68
CA LEU A 206 9.92 -10.80 16.35
C LEU A 206 10.41 -11.89 17.30
N ARG A 207 10.18 -11.73 18.60
CA ARG A 207 10.64 -12.68 19.60
C ARG A 207 9.97 -14.03 19.38
N THR A 208 8.66 -14.04 19.10
CA THR A 208 7.93 -15.26 18.72
C THR A 208 8.54 -15.92 17.49
N VAL A 209 8.90 -15.14 16.46
CA VAL A 209 9.52 -15.62 15.22
C VAL A 209 10.92 -16.22 15.46
N GLN A 210 11.73 -15.59 16.31
CA GLN A 210 13.07 -16.07 16.68
C GLN A 210 13.02 -17.35 17.53
N GLU A 211 12.15 -17.39 18.55
CA GLU A 211 11.95 -18.54 19.45
C GLU A 211 11.54 -19.80 18.66
N ARG A 212 10.77 -19.62 17.57
CA ARG A 212 10.26 -20.72 16.72
C ARG A 212 11.18 -21.12 15.56
N GLY A 213 12.34 -20.47 15.40
CA GLY A 213 13.40 -21.00 14.53
C GLY A 213 14.12 -19.98 13.65
N ALA A 214 13.63 -18.76 13.50
CA ALA A 214 14.30 -17.73 12.70
C ALA A 214 15.38 -16.99 13.52
N ARG A 215 16.37 -17.72 14.03
CA ARG A 215 17.26 -17.28 15.12
C ARG A 215 18.22 -16.13 14.77
N ASN A 216 18.44 -15.84 13.49
CA ASN A 216 19.45 -14.87 13.03
C ASN A 216 18.86 -13.53 12.54
N LEU A 217 17.60 -13.24 12.86
CA LEU A 217 16.98 -11.98 12.47
C LEU A 217 17.44 -10.86 13.39
N GLN A 218 18.05 -9.82 12.81
CA GLN A 218 18.46 -8.60 13.51
C GLN A 218 17.64 -7.41 13.00
N GLN A 219 17.36 -6.46 13.89
CA GLN A 219 16.67 -5.23 13.53
C GLN A 219 17.56 -4.34 12.68
N ARG A 220 17.05 -3.99 11.49
CA ARG A 220 17.66 -3.01 10.59
C ARG A 220 17.02 -1.63 10.75
N GLU A 221 17.81 -0.60 10.49
CA GLU A 221 17.32 0.78 10.42
C GLU A 221 16.76 1.05 9.02
N LEU A 222 15.46 1.34 8.96
CA LEU A 222 14.76 1.80 7.77
C LEU A 222 14.70 3.33 7.78
N VAL A 223 15.32 3.92 6.77
CA VAL A 223 15.34 5.37 6.58
C VAL A 223 14.67 5.72 5.26
N ARG A 224 13.70 6.62 5.30
CA ARG A 224 13.12 7.20 4.08
C ARG A 224 13.91 8.44 3.71
N LYS A 225 14.29 8.54 2.44
CA LYS A 225 14.94 9.71 1.88
C LYS A 225 14.08 10.23 0.73
N ASP A 226 13.61 11.45 0.89
CA ASP A 226 12.95 12.16 -0.20
C ASP A 226 13.97 12.51 -1.27
N VAL A 227 13.72 12.09 -2.50
CA VAL A 227 14.57 12.39 -3.65
C VAL A 227 13.77 12.98 -4.79
N GLU A 228 14.41 13.83 -5.58
CA GLU A 228 13.82 14.49 -6.75
C GLU A 228 13.56 13.53 -7.91
N SER A 229 14.41 12.50 -8.05
CA SER A 229 14.19 11.41 -9.01
C SER A 229 14.68 10.08 -8.45
N ILE A 230 13.89 9.03 -8.68
CA ILE A 230 14.23 7.66 -8.31
C ILE A 230 14.71 6.94 -9.56
N GLY A 231 16.00 6.62 -9.61
CA GLY A 231 16.57 5.73 -10.62
C GLY A 231 16.21 4.25 -10.36
N ARG A 232 16.79 3.32 -11.12
CA ARG A 232 16.53 1.86 -10.97
C ARG A 232 16.80 1.29 -9.56
N ASN A 233 17.51 2.02 -8.70
CA ASN A 233 17.86 1.59 -7.35
C ASN A 233 17.14 2.47 -6.30
N SER A 234 15.87 2.17 -6.07
CA SER A 234 15.03 2.84 -5.05
C SER A 234 15.30 2.38 -3.62
N VAL A 235 16.10 1.33 -3.45
CA VAL A 235 16.48 0.77 -2.15
C VAL A 235 18.00 0.62 -2.08
N ILE A 236 18.64 1.25 -1.09
CA ILE A 236 20.08 1.14 -0.82
C ILE A 236 20.25 0.38 0.50
N LYS A 237 20.99 -0.73 0.48
CA LYS A 237 21.22 -1.57 1.66
C LYS A 237 22.69 -1.49 2.07
N ASN A 238 22.94 -0.86 3.22
CA ASN A 238 24.29 -0.65 3.77
C ASN A 238 24.39 -1.27 5.16
N GLY A 239 24.86 -2.52 5.23
CA GLY A 239 25.03 -3.22 6.50
C GLY A 239 23.72 -3.35 7.29
N ASN A 240 23.56 -2.52 8.33
CA ASN A 240 22.37 -2.49 9.16
C ASN A 240 21.27 -1.52 8.69
N ARG A 241 21.52 -0.72 7.65
CA ARG A 241 20.62 0.33 7.19
C ARG A 241 20.00 0.00 5.82
N ILE A 242 18.71 0.26 5.69
CA ILE A 242 17.93 0.20 4.45
C ILE A 242 17.42 1.61 4.19
N GLU A 243 17.86 2.21 3.08
CA GLU A 243 17.37 3.50 2.64
C GLU A 243 16.35 3.30 1.54
N ILE A 244 15.12 3.78 1.75
CA ILE A 244 14.06 3.80 0.74
C ILE A 244 14.00 5.20 0.18
N LEU A 245 14.11 5.30 -1.13
CA LEU A 245 13.88 6.55 -1.84
C LEU A 245 12.38 6.76 -1.99
N THR A 246 11.88 7.86 -1.46
CA THR A 246 10.51 8.34 -1.64
C THR A 246 10.53 9.51 -2.60
N PRO A 247 9.72 9.52 -3.67
CA PRO A 247 9.73 10.61 -4.62
C PRO A 247 9.10 11.84 -3.96
N ARG A 248 9.87 12.91 -3.89
CA ARG A 248 9.36 14.21 -3.46
C ARG A 248 8.55 14.80 -4.61
N ASN A 249 7.29 15.13 -4.36
CA ASN A 249 6.45 16.04 -5.14
C ASN A 249 6.76 16.10 -6.64
N GLN A 250 6.28 15.11 -7.40
CA GLN A 250 6.38 15.20 -8.86
C GLN A 250 5.24 16.04 -9.43
N ALA A 251 5.44 17.36 -9.42
CA ALA A 251 4.81 18.26 -10.36
C ALA A 251 5.52 18.27 -11.73
N GLN A 252 6.65 17.55 -11.90
CA GLN A 252 7.50 17.65 -13.10
C GLN A 252 8.23 16.35 -13.49
N THR A 253 7.63 15.16 -13.35
CA THR A 253 8.10 14.07 -14.22
C THR A 253 7.62 14.36 -15.63
N SER A 254 8.58 14.72 -16.49
CA SER A 254 8.39 14.84 -17.94
C SER A 254 7.44 13.76 -18.43
N GLU A 255 6.43 14.15 -19.21
CA GLU A 255 5.48 13.32 -19.96
C GLU A 255 6.10 11.98 -20.43
N ARG A 256 6.14 10.99 -19.54
CA ARG A 256 6.40 9.61 -19.94
C ARG A 256 5.05 9.07 -20.34
N ASN A 257 4.91 8.77 -21.63
CA ASN A 257 3.72 8.17 -22.22
C ASN A 257 3.34 6.89 -21.46
N PHE A 258 2.45 7.01 -20.49
CA PHE A 258 1.68 5.88 -19.98
C PHE A 258 0.33 5.90 -20.68
N SER A 259 -0.15 4.74 -21.07
CA SER A 259 -1.50 4.57 -21.60
C SER A 259 -2.36 3.90 -20.55
N ILE A 260 -3.59 4.36 -20.43
CA ILE A 260 -4.64 3.69 -19.67
C ILE A 260 -5.50 2.96 -20.69
N GLU A 261 -5.55 1.64 -20.58
CA GLU A 261 -6.39 0.79 -21.41
C GLU A 261 -7.80 0.72 -20.80
N ARG A 262 -8.85 0.74 -21.62
CA ARG A 262 -10.20 0.44 -21.15
C ARG A 262 -10.32 -1.05 -20.84
N GLY A 263 -10.97 -1.39 -19.73
CA GLY A 263 -11.23 -2.76 -19.34
C GLY A 263 -11.99 -3.56 -20.40
N GLU A 264 -11.40 -4.67 -20.83
CA GLU A 264 -12.00 -5.66 -21.73
C GLU A 264 -13.26 -6.37 -21.14
N ARG A 265 -13.35 -6.51 -19.82
CA ARG A 265 -14.46 -7.15 -19.10
C ARG A 265 -14.73 -6.47 -17.76
N ARG A 266 -15.95 -6.68 -17.25
CA ARG A 266 -16.29 -6.26 -15.89
C ARG A 266 -15.41 -6.97 -14.87
N SER A 267 -14.75 -6.20 -14.01
CA SER A 267 -13.96 -6.73 -12.91
C SER A 267 -14.86 -7.33 -11.81
N SER A 268 -14.35 -8.37 -11.17
CA SER A 268 -14.87 -8.97 -9.92
C SER A 268 -14.64 -8.07 -8.69
N LEU A 269 -13.80 -7.04 -8.79
CA LEU A 269 -13.59 -6.06 -7.73
C LEU A 269 -14.86 -5.21 -7.54
N ASN A 270 -15.40 -5.22 -6.32
CA ASN A 270 -16.51 -4.35 -5.94
C ASN A 270 -15.99 -2.93 -5.66
N VAL A 271 -15.81 -2.16 -6.72
CA VAL A 271 -15.23 -0.81 -6.67
C VAL A 271 -15.99 0.12 -5.71
N SER A 272 -17.31 -0.02 -5.55
CA SER A 272 -18.11 0.80 -4.61
C SER A 272 -17.79 0.57 -3.13
N LYS A 273 -17.03 -0.49 -2.80
CA LYS A 273 -16.60 -0.82 -1.44
C LYS A 273 -15.11 -0.55 -1.22
N VAL A 274 -14.41 -0.02 -2.22
CA VAL A 274 -12.99 0.33 -2.09
C VAL A 274 -12.86 1.71 -1.47
N GLU A 275 -12.16 1.77 -0.34
CA GLU A 275 -11.97 2.98 0.48
C GLU A 275 -10.48 3.38 0.59
N VAL A 276 -9.65 2.92 -0.35
CA VAL A 276 -8.22 3.28 -0.48
C VAL A 276 -7.98 4.10 -1.75
N GLY A 277 -6.82 4.73 -1.88
CA GLY A 277 -6.42 5.41 -3.12
C GLY A 277 -7.13 6.75 -3.37
N GLU A 278 -7.44 7.06 -4.63
CA GLU A 278 -8.07 8.33 -5.03
C GLU A 278 -9.40 8.57 -4.31
N ARG A 279 -10.17 7.51 -4.06
CA ARG A 279 -11.45 7.61 -3.36
C ARG A 279 -11.29 8.06 -1.91
N ARG A 280 -10.29 7.57 -1.20
CA ARG A 280 -9.98 8.05 0.16
C ARG A 280 -9.67 9.53 0.18
N ARG A 281 -8.80 10.00 -0.73
CA ARG A 281 -8.53 11.45 -0.87
C ARG A 281 -9.78 12.26 -1.15
N ASN A 282 -10.67 11.78 -2.01
CA ASN A 282 -11.91 12.49 -2.33
C ASN A 282 -12.85 12.53 -1.12
N LEU A 283 -12.93 11.47 -0.32
CA LEU A 283 -13.70 11.43 0.92
C LEU A 283 -13.11 12.38 1.98
N ASP A 284 -11.79 12.37 2.15
CA ASP A 284 -11.08 13.26 3.09
C ASP A 284 -11.26 14.74 2.69
N ASN A 285 -11.19 15.05 1.39
CA ASN A 285 -11.40 16.40 0.86
C ASN A 285 -12.87 16.86 0.96
N ALA A 286 -13.84 15.94 0.98
CA ALA A 286 -15.26 16.24 1.09
C ALA A 286 -15.74 16.47 2.55
N GLN A 287 -14.89 16.19 3.56
CA GLN A 287 -15.19 16.38 4.98
C GLN A 287 -14.24 17.42 5.63
N PRO A 288 -14.30 18.71 5.26
CA PRO A 288 -13.52 19.74 5.95
C PRO A 288 -14.16 20.02 7.32
N GLY A 289 -13.68 19.38 8.40
CA GLY A 289 -14.06 19.82 9.75
C GLY A 289 -14.11 18.79 10.88
N LYS A 290 -13.36 17.69 10.85
CA LYS A 290 -13.18 16.85 12.05
C LYS A 290 -11.70 16.64 12.37
N VAL A 291 -11.15 17.64 13.05
CA VAL A 291 -10.04 17.50 13.99
C VAL A 291 -10.56 17.98 15.34
#